data_AF-A0A953M7G5-F1
#
_entry.id   AF-A0A953M7G5-F1
#
_cell.length_a   1.000
_cell.length_b   1.000
_cell.length_c   1.000
_cell.angle_alpha   90.00
_cell.angle_beta   90.00
_cell.angle_gamma   90.00
#
_symmetry.space_group_name_H-M   'P 1'
#
loop_
_entity.id
_entity.type
_entity.pdbx_description
1 polymer ?
#
loop_
_entity_poly.entity_id
_entity_poly.type
_entity_poly.pdbx_seq_one_letter_code
_entity_poly.pdbx_strand_id
1 'polypeptide(L)'
;CNLPAQTLLTRLFHDEQVRMFESEPVAFRCTCSRTRIARTLAAIGHAHLDGLADERGELEVTCEFCNRSYRFDRVDVEHALTEGVHIDSPDRVQ
;
A
#
# COMPACT_ATOMS: atom_id res chain seq x y z
N CYS A 1 -7.33 -19.86 -14.55
CA CYS A 1 -6.25 -20.88 -14.46
C CYS A 1 -6.57 -21.83 -13.32
N ASN A 2 -6.81 -23.12 -13.58
CA ASN A 2 -7.29 -24.08 -12.56
C ASN A 2 -6.47 -25.38 -12.56
N LEU A 3 -5.15 -25.30 -12.77
CA LEU A 3 -4.29 -26.47 -12.74
C LEU A 3 -3.63 -26.58 -11.35
N PRO A 4 -3.75 -27.71 -10.65
CA PRO A 4 -3.05 -27.92 -9.38
C PRO A 4 -1.53 -27.84 -9.56
N ALA A 5 -0.83 -27.30 -8.56
CA ALA A 5 0.62 -27.11 -8.60
C ALA A 5 1.37 -28.43 -8.85
N GLN A 6 0.94 -29.53 -8.23
CA GLN A 6 1.51 -30.87 -8.45
C GLN A 6 1.45 -31.28 -9.93
N THR A 7 0.30 -31.11 -10.58
CA THR A 7 0.12 -31.44 -11.99
C THR A 7 1.00 -30.59 -12.91
N LEU A 8 1.21 -29.32 -12.56
CA LEU A 8 2.13 -28.45 -13.29
C LEU A 8 3.58 -28.96 -13.17
N LEU A 9 4.02 -29.29 -11.95
CA LEU A 9 5.37 -29.78 -11.68
C LEU A 9 5.64 -31.11 -12.40
N THR A 10 4.71 -32.07 -12.36
CA THR A 10 4.86 -33.35 -13.08
C THR A 10 4.99 -33.16 -14.59
N ARG A 11 4.32 -32.15 -15.18
CA ARG A 11 4.44 -31.86 -16.61
C ARG A 11 5.79 -31.23 -16.98
N LEU A 12 6.32 -30.37 -16.11
CA LEU A 12 7.59 -29.68 -16.33
C LEU A 12 8.79 -30.61 -16.10
N PHE A 13 8.70 -31.54 -15.14
CA PHE A 13 9.80 -32.40 -14.69
C PHE A 13 9.46 -33.89 -14.79
N HIS A 14 8.86 -34.30 -15.92
CA HIS A 14 8.29 -35.64 -16.09
C HIS A 14 9.28 -36.82 -15.97
N ASP A 15 10.58 -36.59 -16.16
CA ASP A 15 11.65 -37.60 -16.07
C ASP A 15 12.42 -37.54 -14.73
N GLU A 16 12.02 -36.65 -13.82
CA GLU A 16 12.68 -36.44 -12.53
C GLU A 16 11.79 -36.84 -11.35
N GLN A 17 12.41 -37.25 -10.23
CA GLN A 17 11.67 -37.47 -8.98
C GLN A 17 11.50 -36.14 -8.23
N VAL A 18 10.31 -35.55 -8.34
CA VAL A 18 9.96 -34.30 -7.64
C VAL A 18 9.53 -34.59 -6.21
N ARG A 19 10.27 -34.04 -5.23
CA ARG A 19 9.86 -34.03 -3.82
C ARG A 19 9.06 -32.76 -3.52
N MET A 20 7.85 -32.91 -2.98
CA MET A 20 7.01 -31.79 -2.55
C MET A 20 7.04 -31.62 -1.03
N PHE A 21 6.98 -30.37 -0.58
CA PHE A 21 6.81 -29.99 0.82
C PHE A 21 5.36 -29.56 1.08
N GLU A 22 5.03 -29.34 2.36
CA GLU A 22 3.74 -28.79 2.75
C GLU A 22 3.56 -27.39 2.15
N SER A 23 2.35 -27.12 1.63
CA SER A 23 2.05 -25.84 1.02
C SER A 23 1.77 -24.79 2.07
N GLU A 24 2.33 -23.60 1.89
CA GLU A 24 2.00 -22.43 2.69
C GLU A 24 1.02 -21.51 1.96
N PRO A 25 0.04 -20.91 2.66
CA PRO A 25 -0.87 -19.96 2.06
C PRO A 25 -0.12 -18.67 1.69
N VAL A 26 -0.14 -18.32 0.41
CA VAL A 26 0.42 -17.07 -0.09
C VAL A 26 -0.69 -16.03 -0.23
N ALA A 27 -0.48 -14.85 0.34
CA ALA A 27 -1.40 -13.74 0.23
C ALA A 27 -0.62 -12.44 -0.02
N PHE A 28 -1.21 -11.54 -0.81
CA PHE A 28 -0.69 -10.19 -0.98
C PHE A 28 -0.82 -9.41 0.33
N ARG A 29 0.26 -8.75 0.75
CA ARG A 29 0.29 -7.85 1.92
C ARG A 29 1.03 -6.57 1.58
N CYS A 30 0.39 -5.44 1.80
CA CYS A 30 1.03 -4.13 1.75
C CYS A 30 1.11 -3.55 3.17
N THR A 31 2.19 -2.83 3.46
CA THR A 31 2.42 -2.19 4.77
C THR A 31 2.11 -0.69 4.75
N CYS A 32 1.46 -0.21 3.68
CA CYS A 32 1.01 1.18 3.59
C CYS A 32 -0.02 1.48 4.69
N SER A 33 0.04 2.70 5.21
CA SER A 33 -0.94 3.23 6.15
C SER A 33 -1.01 4.74 5.97
N ARG A 34 -2.11 5.36 6.40
CA ARG A 34 -2.27 6.81 6.36
C ARG A 34 -1.09 7.53 7.03
N THR A 35 -0.63 7.03 8.17
CA THR A 35 0.53 7.55 8.92
C THR A 35 1.83 7.47 8.12
N ARG A 36 2.08 6.36 7.42
CA ARG A 36 3.27 6.22 6.56
C ARG A 36 3.22 7.21 5.41
N ILE A 37 2.06 7.35 4.76
CA ILE A 37 1.88 8.29 3.65
C ILE A 37 2.03 9.74 4.13
N ALA A 38 1.47 10.10 5.29
CA ALA A 38 1.63 11.43 5.88
C ALA A 38 3.10 11.79 6.14
N ARG A 39 3.91 10.84 6.62
CA ARG A 39 5.36 11.05 6.79
C ARG A 39 6.08 11.28 5.47
N THR A 40 5.69 10.55 4.41
CA THR A 40 6.23 10.78 3.07
C THR A 40 5.85 12.17 2.56
N LEU A 41 4.61 12.60 2.78
CA LEU A 41 4.16 13.95 2.43
C LEU A 41 4.97 15.01 3.19
N ALA A 42 5.17 14.86 4.50
CA ALA A 42 5.96 15.79 5.30
C ALA A 42 7.41 15.97 4.76
N ALA A 43 8.00 14.93 4.16
CA ALA A 43 9.32 15.00 3.55
C ALA A 43 9.38 15.84 2.26
N ILE A 44 8.25 16.06 1.58
CA ILE A 44 8.17 16.92 0.37
C ILE A 44 8.26 18.41 0.76
N GLY A 45 7.81 18.75 1.97
CA GLY A 45 7.93 20.08 2.55
C GLY A 45 6.68 20.95 2.44
N HIS A 46 6.55 21.88 3.39
CA HIS A 46 5.38 22.73 3.60
C HIS A 46 4.96 23.52 2.36
N ALA A 47 5.89 24.24 1.72
CA ALA A 47 5.57 25.18 0.65
C ALA A 47 4.87 24.53 -0.57
N HIS A 48 5.15 23.26 -0.84
CA HIS A 48 4.55 22.54 -1.95
C HIS A 48 3.19 21.94 -1.59
N LEU A 49 3.00 21.52 -0.34
CA LEU A 49 1.75 20.92 0.12
C LEU A 49 0.68 21.97 0.41
N ASP A 50 1.08 23.11 1.00
CA ASP A 50 0.15 24.22 1.30
C ASP A 50 -0.43 24.79 0.00
N GLY A 51 0.40 25.01 -1.02
CA GLY A 51 -0.08 25.47 -2.33
C GLY A 51 -1.04 24.47 -3.00
N LEU A 52 -0.79 23.17 -2.86
CA LEU A 52 -1.67 22.14 -3.43
C LEU A 52 -3.01 22.04 -2.69
N ALA A 53 -2.98 22.20 -1.36
CA ALA A 53 -4.16 22.19 -0.50
C ALA A 53 -5.02 23.45 -0.73
N ASP A 54 -4.41 24.61 -0.89
CA ASP A 54 -5.11 25.87 -1.15
C ASP A 54 -5.77 25.89 -2.54
N GLU A 55 -5.17 25.27 -3.56
CA GLU A 55 -5.72 25.22 -4.92
C GLU A 55 -6.85 24.20 -5.09
N ARG A 56 -6.75 23.02 -4.45
CA ARG A 56 -7.64 21.88 -4.73
C ARG A 56 -8.52 21.48 -3.55
N GLY A 57 -8.29 22.03 -2.36
CA GLY A 57 -9.03 21.71 -1.13
C GLY A 57 -8.72 20.34 -0.51
N GLU A 58 -8.33 19.37 -1.33
CA GLU A 58 -7.93 18.02 -0.91
C GLU A 58 -6.74 17.48 -1.73
N LEU A 59 -5.93 16.65 -1.08
CA LEU A 59 -4.76 15.97 -1.67
C LEU A 59 -5.00 14.47 -1.70
N GLU A 60 -4.97 13.86 -2.90
CA GLU A 60 -5.09 12.42 -3.08
C GLU A 60 -3.73 11.79 -3.39
N VAL A 61 -3.34 10.78 -2.60
CA VAL A 61 -2.12 10.00 -2.78
C VAL A 61 -2.47 8.54 -3.01
N THR A 62 -1.99 7.97 -4.11
CA THR A 62 -2.12 6.53 -4.39
C THR A 62 -0.84 5.80 -4.01
N CYS A 63 -0.96 4.72 -3.24
CA CYS A 63 0.18 3.84 -2.96
C CYS A 63 0.52 3.02 -4.21
N GLU A 64 1.73 3.17 -4.73
CA GLU A 64 2.20 2.47 -5.94
C GLU A 64 2.33 0.93 -5.80
N PHE A 65 2.28 0.41 -4.58
CA PHE A 65 2.39 -1.03 -4.31
C PHE A 65 1.04 -1.76 -4.27
N CYS A 66 0.04 -1.16 -3.61
CA CYS A 66 -1.29 -1.77 -3.44
C CYS A 66 -2.40 -1.03 -4.16
N ASN A 67 -2.08 0.09 -4.80
CA ASN A 67 -3.00 0.96 -5.52
C ASN A 67 -4.13 1.53 -4.67
N ARG A 68 -3.96 1.61 -3.35
CA ARG A 68 -4.91 2.27 -2.45
C ARG A 68 -4.74 3.78 -2.49
N SER A 69 -5.84 4.51 -2.66
CA SER A 69 -5.88 5.97 -2.54
C SER A 69 -6.13 6.42 -1.09
N TYR A 70 -5.41 7.46 -0.68
CA TYR A 70 -5.54 8.15 0.59
C TYR A 70 -5.83 9.62 0.31
N ARG A 71 -6.87 10.18 0.94
CA ARG A 71 -7.23 11.59 0.81
C ARG A 71 -6.88 12.34 2.09
N PHE A 72 -6.23 13.49 1.94
CA PHE A 72 -5.84 14.38 3.02
C PHE A 72 -6.52 15.73 2.79
N ASP A 73 -7.31 16.17 3.75
CA ASP A 73 -7.85 17.53 3.75
C ASP A 73 -6.81 18.51 4.33
N ARG A 74 -7.17 19.81 4.40
CA ARG A 74 -6.26 20.84 4.92
C ARG A 74 -5.83 20.58 6.37
N VAL A 75 -6.75 20.09 7.20
CA VAL A 75 -6.47 19.78 8.60
C VAL A 75 -5.50 18.61 8.69
N ASP A 76 -5.71 17.57 7.87
CA ASP A 76 -4.80 16.44 7.80
C ASP A 76 -3.38 16.83 7.35
N VAL A 77 -3.26 17.75 6.38
CA VAL A 77 -1.97 18.26 5.90
C VAL A 77 -1.26 19.07 6.98
N GLU A 78 -1.97 19.96 7.68
CA GLU A 78 -1.43 20.71 8.82
C GLU A 78 -0.95 19.76 9.94
N HIS A 79 -1.72 18.71 10.25
CA HIS A 79 -1.33 17.68 11.22
C HIS A 79 -0.11 16.87 10.76
N ALA A 80 -0.03 16.48 9.48
CA ALA A 80 1.11 15.78 8.90
C ALA A 80 2.42 16.57 9.03
N LEU A 81 2.32 17.89 9.04
CA LEU A 81 3.42 18.84 9.05
C LEU A 81 3.85 19.27 10.47
N THR A 82 2.95 19.21 11.46
CA THR A 82 3.17 19.75 12.81
C THR A 82 3.64 18.69 13.82
N GLU A 83 3.19 17.45 13.72
CA GLU A 83 3.46 16.41 14.72
C GLU A 83 4.19 15.19 14.14
N GLY A 84 5.01 14.52 14.96
CA GLY A 84 5.45 13.15 14.70
C GLY A 84 4.24 12.21 14.75
N VAL A 85 3.52 12.13 13.65
CA VAL A 85 2.10 11.78 13.61
C VAL A 85 1.71 10.38 14.11
N HIS A 86 0.63 10.34 14.92
CA HIS A 86 -0.26 9.20 15.18
C HIS A 86 -1.67 9.58 14.67
N ILE A 87 -2.06 9.12 13.49
CA ILE A 87 -3.42 9.31 12.92
C ILE A 87 -4.21 8.04 13.18
N ASP A 88 -5.32 8.15 13.90
CA ASP A 88 -6.24 7.03 14.07
C ASP A 88 -7.16 6.86 12.85
N SER A 89 -7.32 5.59 12.49
CA SER A 89 -7.98 5.02 11.30
C SER A 89 -9.50 5.32 11.27
N PRO A 90 -10.16 5.33 10.09
CA PRO A 90 -10.56 4.05 9.48
C PRO A 90 -10.31 4.03 7.97
N ASP A 91 -9.48 3.09 7.54
CA ASP A 91 -9.37 2.63 6.16
C ASP A 91 -10.72 2.04 5.69
N ARG A 92 -11.64 2.86 5.16
CA ARG A 92 -12.75 2.37 4.34
C ARG A 92 -12.19 1.97 2.98
N VAL A 93 -11.81 0.70 2.92
CA VAL A 93 -11.44 -0.01 1.70
C VAL A 93 -12.68 -0.75 1.28
N GLN A 94 -13.36 -0.21 0.28
CA GLN A 94 -14.38 -0.96 -0.47
C GLN A 94 -13.68 -1.63 -1.65
#